data_AF-A0A7K2P701-F1
#
_entry.id   AF-A0A7K2P701-F1
#
_cell.length_a   1.000
_cell.length_b   1.000
_cell.length_c   1.000
_cell.angle_alpha   90.00
_cell.angle_beta   90.00
_cell.angle_gamma   90.00
#
_symmetry.space_group_name_H-M   'P 1'
#
loop_
_entity.id
_entity.type
_entity.pdbx_description
1 polymer ?
#
loop_
_entity_poly.entity_id
_entity_poly.type
_entity_poly.pdbx_seq_one_letter_code
_entity_poly.pdbx_strand_id
1 'polypeptide(L)'
;FVANEEMAFAVRKAFDAAGAKDVKIVSVNGTEEGVAAVKDGRLAATVANSAMTIGRTAVKNTVGLLDKKQGVDKISDIPLVLVTKDNLSEAPQYCPK
;
A
#
# COMPACT_ATOMS: atom_id res chain seq x y z
N PHE A 1 -3.27 -2.30 -14.18
CA PHE A 1 -3.47 -1.67 -12.86
C PHE A 1 -4.70 -2.28 -12.21
N VAL A 2 -4.67 -2.48 -10.90
CA VAL A 2 -5.79 -2.97 -10.08
C VAL A 2 -5.84 -2.21 -8.75
N ALA A 3 -7.01 -2.10 -8.14
CA ALA A 3 -7.19 -1.22 -6.98
C ALA A 3 -6.81 -1.85 -5.62
N ASN A 4 -6.45 -3.13 -5.57
CA ASN A 4 -5.92 -3.80 -4.37
C ASN A 4 -5.11 -5.05 -4.77
N GLU A 5 -4.48 -5.68 -3.78
CA GLU A 5 -3.61 -6.85 -3.98
C GLU A 5 -4.39 -8.14 -4.25
N GLU A 6 -5.59 -8.31 -3.68
CA GLU A 6 -6.45 -9.46 -3.95
C GLU A 6 -6.84 -9.53 -5.44
N MET A 7 -7.23 -8.39 -6.03
CA MET A 7 -7.45 -8.28 -7.47
C MET A 7 -6.17 -8.52 -8.27
N ALA A 8 -5.02 -8.10 -7.74
CA ALA A 8 -3.72 -8.29 -8.40
C ALA A 8 -3.38 -9.77 -8.51
N PHE A 9 -3.60 -10.55 -7.46
CA PHE A 9 -3.37 -11.98 -7.45
C PHE A 9 -4.36 -12.73 -8.34
N ALA A 10 -5.63 -12.32 -8.36
CA ALA A 10 -6.62 -12.89 -9.28
C ALA A 10 -6.23 -12.66 -10.75
N VAL A 11 -5.80 -11.45 -11.09
CA VAL A 11 -5.36 -11.09 -12.44
C VAL A 11 -4.05 -11.80 -12.82
N ARG A 12 -3.08 -11.89 -11.90
CA ARG A 12 -1.84 -12.64 -12.12
C ARG A 12 -2.14 -14.10 -12.46
N LYS A 13 -3.01 -14.74 -11.69
CA LYS A 13 -3.46 -16.12 -11.94
C LYS A 13 -4.11 -16.27 -13.33
N ALA A 14 -4.94 -15.32 -13.75
CA ALA A 14 -5.58 -15.34 -15.06
C ALA A 14 -4.56 -15.22 -16.21
N PHE A 15 -3.60 -14.31 -16.11
CA PHE A 15 -2.55 -14.16 -17.10
C PHE A 15 -1.62 -15.38 -17.16
N ASP A 16 -1.30 -15.99 -16.01
CA ASP A 16 -0.49 -17.20 -15.97
C ASP A 16 -1.19 -18.37 -16.67
N ALA A 17 -2.51 -18.53 -16.45
CA ALA A 17 -3.32 -19.53 -17.15
C ALA A 17 -3.38 -19.28 -18.67
N ALA A 18 -3.31 -18.03 -19.10
CA ALA A 18 -3.26 -17.64 -20.51
C ALA A 18 -1.84 -17.70 -21.13
N GLY A 19 -0.81 -18.07 -20.35
CA GLY A 19 0.58 -18.06 -20.81
C GLY A 19 1.18 -16.64 -20.97
N ALA A 20 0.47 -15.61 -20.54
CA ALA A 20 0.86 -14.21 -20.66
C ALA A 20 1.78 -13.78 -19.50
N LYS A 21 3.06 -14.15 -19.59
CA LYS A 21 4.06 -13.82 -18.55
C LYS A 21 4.57 -12.38 -18.62
N ASP A 22 4.58 -11.77 -19.80
CA ASP A 22 5.08 -10.41 -20.02
C ASP A 22 4.00 -9.35 -19.75
N VAL A 23 3.40 -9.40 -18.56
CA VAL A 23 2.39 -8.44 -18.12
C VAL A 23 2.80 -7.84 -16.79
N LYS A 24 2.95 -6.51 -16.78
CA LYS A 24 3.22 -5.74 -15.56
C LYS A 24 1.91 -5.45 -14.83
N ILE A 25 1.82 -5.89 -13.59
CA ILE A 25 0.67 -5.63 -12.71
C ILE A 25 1.12 -4.66 -11.62
N VAL A 26 0.36 -3.57 -11.45
CA VAL A 26 0.54 -2.59 -10.38
C VAL A 26 -0.72 -2.58 -9.53
N SER A 27 -0.55 -2.71 -8.21
CA SER A 27 -1.62 -2.74 -7.21
C SER A 27 -1.56 -1.55 -6.25
N VAL A 28 -2.51 -1.53 -5.32
CA VAL A 28 -2.55 -0.61 -4.15
C VAL A 28 -2.65 -1.49 -2.90
N ASN A 29 -2.20 -0.97 -1.75
CA ASN A 29 -2.24 -1.47 -0.37
C ASN A 29 -0.84 -1.41 0.24
N GLY A 30 0.08 -2.19 -0.31
CA GLY A 30 1.41 -2.40 0.26
C GLY A 30 1.37 -3.35 1.46
N THR A 31 0.54 -4.40 1.43
CA THR A 31 0.58 -5.43 2.48
C THR A 31 1.90 -6.18 2.43
N GLU A 32 2.20 -6.94 3.49
CA GLU A 32 3.37 -7.83 3.50
C GLU A 32 3.35 -8.82 2.32
N GLU A 33 2.17 -9.33 1.94
CA GLU A 33 2.00 -10.22 0.80
C GLU A 33 2.24 -9.49 -0.53
N GLY A 34 1.74 -8.27 -0.67
CA GLY A 34 1.98 -7.43 -1.85
C GLY A 34 3.45 -7.09 -2.05
N VAL A 35 4.14 -6.69 -0.97
CA VAL A 35 5.59 -6.41 -0.99
C VAL A 35 6.37 -7.69 -1.33
N ALA A 36 5.99 -8.84 -0.79
CA ALA A 36 6.59 -10.13 -1.15
C ALA A 36 6.37 -10.46 -2.64
N ALA A 37 5.19 -10.16 -3.18
CA ALA A 37 4.87 -10.36 -4.59
C ALA A 37 5.61 -9.39 -5.53
N VAL A 38 5.94 -8.18 -5.07
CA VAL A 38 6.86 -7.29 -5.80
C VAL A 38 8.28 -7.89 -5.79
N LYS A 39 8.73 -8.39 -4.64
CA LYS A 39 10.05 -9.02 -4.49
C LYS A 39 10.23 -10.22 -5.41
N ASP A 40 9.27 -11.14 -5.44
CA ASP A 40 9.34 -12.34 -6.27
C ASP A 40 8.96 -12.11 -7.75
N GLY A 41 8.44 -10.93 -8.09
CA GLY A 41 8.13 -10.52 -9.46
C GLY A 41 6.74 -10.89 -9.96
N ARG A 42 5.86 -11.42 -9.10
CA ARG A 42 4.43 -11.57 -9.43
C ARG A 42 3.76 -10.22 -9.70
N LEU A 43 4.18 -9.17 -9.00
CA LEU A 43 3.75 -7.78 -9.20
C LEU A 43 4.94 -6.91 -9.62
N ALA A 44 4.69 -5.91 -10.45
CA ALA A 44 5.70 -4.92 -10.85
C ALA A 44 5.88 -3.85 -9.78
N ALA A 45 4.79 -3.44 -9.12
CA ALA A 45 4.81 -2.48 -8.03
C ALA A 45 3.51 -2.56 -7.20
N THR A 46 3.54 -2.00 -5.98
CA THR A 46 2.35 -1.72 -5.18
C THR A 46 2.43 -0.30 -4.61
N VAL A 47 1.33 0.45 -4.66
CA VAL A 47 1.25 1.77 -4.01
C VAL A 47 0.85 1.54 -2.56
N ALA A 48 1.81 1.72 -1.65
CA ALA A 48 1.62 1.48 -0.24
C ALA A 48 0.87 2.65 0.44
N ASN A 49 -0.30 2.36 0.99
CA ASN A 49 -1.15 3.28 1.76
C ASN A 49 -1.39 2.70 3.17
N SER A 50 -0.32 2.66 3.98
CA SER A 50 -0.31 2.02 5.31
C SER A 50 -1.52 2.38 6.18
N ALA A 51 -2.37 1.37 6.45
CA ALA A 51 -3.50 1.48 7.38
C ALA A 51 -3.03 1.89 8.78
N MET A 52 -1.85 1.41 9.20
CA MET A 52 -1.20 1.79 10.46
C MET A 52 -0.88 3.29 10.52
N THR A 53 -0.34 3.88 9.44
CA THR A 53 -0.05 5.32 9.36
C THR A 53 -1.32 6.14 9.34
N ILE A 54 -2.31 5.74 8.53
CA ILE A 54 -3.63 6.38 8.47
C ILE A 54 -4.27 6.41 9.86
N GLY A 55 -4.33 5.26 10.54
CA GLY A 55 -4.93 5.14 11.86
C GLY A 55 -4.23 5.98 12.93
N ARG A 56 -2.89 5.95 12.98
CA ARG A 56 -2.13 6.80 13.92
C ARG A 56 -2.36 8.29 13.68
N THR A 57 -2.36 8.73 12.43
CA THR A 57 -2.62 10.13 12.08
C THR A 57 -4.03 10.54 12.48
N ALA A 58 -5.03 9.69 12.20
CA ALA A 58 -6.41 9.95 12.58
C ALA A 58 -6.57 10.12 14.10
N VAL A 59 -6.02 9.20 14.90
CA VAL A 59 -6.09 9.28 16.37
C VAL A 59 -5.34 10.49 16.90
N LYS A 60 -4.11 10.74 16.42
CA LYS A 60 -3.30 11.90 16.81
C LYS A 60 -4.04 13.22 16.56
N ASN A 61 -4.63 13.38 15.38
CA ASN A 61 -5.32 14.61 15.01
C ASN A 61 -6.64 14.75 15.77
N THR A 62 -7.37 13.65 15.99
CA THR A 62 -8.60 13.65 16.81
C THR A 62 -8.31 14.15 18.23
N VAL A 63 -7.28 13.61 18.88
CA VAL A 63 -6.87 14.06 20.22
C VAL A 63 -6.44 15.52 20.20
N GLY A 64 -5.64 15.93 19.20
CA GLY A 64 -5.21 17.32 19.08
C GLY A 64 -6.36 18.32 18.90
N LEU A 65 -7.40 17.94 18.14
CA LEU A 65 -8.60 18.76 17.95
C LEU A 65 -9.44 18.84 19.24
N LEU A 66 -9.60 17.75 19.98
CA LEU A 66 -10.28 17.74 21.28
C LEU A 66 -9.57 18.63 22.31
N ASP A 67 -8.23 18.61 22.31
CA ASP A 67 -7.37 19.45 23.15
C ASP A 67 -7.31 20.91 22.69
N LYS A 68 -7.98 21.27 21.58
CA LYS A 68 -7.92 22.61 20.94
C LYS A 68 -6.49 23.07 20.62
N LYS A 69 -5.59 22.13 20.27
CA LYS A 69 -4.22 22.46 19.85
C LYS A 69 -4.26 23.23 18.53
N GLN A 70 -3.42 24.27 18.42
CA GLN A 70 -3.27 25.01 17.17
C GLN A 70 -2.51 24.19 16.13
N GLY A 71 -2.84 24.39 14.85
CA GLY A 71 -2.14 23.75 13.73
C GLY A 71 -2.46 22.27 13.51
N VAL A 72 -3.54 21.75 14.11
CA VAL A 72 -4.01 20.39 13.83
C VAL A 72 -4.93 20.39 12.61
N ASP A 73 -4.58 19.58 11.62
CA ASP A 73 -5.34 19.44 10.39
C ASP A 73 -6.69 18.75 10.62
N LYS A 74 -7.75 19.32 10.03
CA LYS A 74 -9.09 18.69 9.98
C LYS A 74 -9.20 17.66 8.86
N ILE A 75 -8.43 17.85 7.80
CA ILE A 75 -8.29 16.95 6.66
C ILE A 75 -6.80 16.78 6.46
N SER A 76 -6.30 15.55 6.53
CA SER A 76 -4.88 15.26 6.47
C SER A 76 -4.56 14.40 5.26
N ASP A 77 -3.57 14.84 4.49
CA ASP A 77 -2.99 14.05 3.42
C ASP A 77 -2.02 13.04 4.01
N ILE A 78 -2.10 11.80 3.53
CA ILE A 78 -1.24 10.70 3.97
C ILE A 78 -0.23 10.42 2.86
N PRO A 79 1.09 10.45 3.14
CA PRO A 79 2.09 10.16 2.14
C PRO A 79 1.96 8.72 1.65
N LEU A 80 1.98 8.56 0.34
CA LEU A 80 1.98 7.26 -0.34
C LEU A 80 3.40 6.93 -0.82
N VAL A 81 3.73 5.64 -0.79
CA VAL A 81 5.03 5.15 -1.29
C VAL A 81 4.77 4.20 -2.45
N LEU A 82 5.35 4.48 -3.62
CA LEU A 82 5.41 3.49 -4.70
C LEU A 82 6.51 2.49 -4.37
N VAL A 83 6.11 1.25 -4.07
CA VAL A 83 7.04 0.17 -3.76
C VAL A 83 7.30 -0.64 -5.03
N THR A 84 8.57 -0.73 -5.38
CA THR A 84 9.14 -1.50 -6.49
C THR A 84 10.25 -2.42 -5.95
N LYS A 85 10.87 -3.21 -6.82
CA LYS A 85 12.02 -4.04 -6.42
C LYS A 85 13.21 -3.23 -5.88
N ASP A 86 13.34 -1.97 -6.31
CA ASP A 86 14.49 -1.13 -5.98
C ASP A 86 14.40 -0.52 -4.57
N ASN A 87 13.19 -0.48 -3.98
CA ASN A 87 12.95 0.19 -2.70
C ASN A 87 12.04 -0.60 -1.75
N LEU A 88 12.12 -1.93 -1.76
CA LEU A 88 11.32 -2.81 -0.89
C LEU A 88 11.42 -2.45 0.61
N SER A 89 12.58 -1.95 1.06
CA SER A 89 12.80 -1.55 2.45
C SER A 89 12.10 -0.24 2.85
N GLU A 90 11.65 0.55 1.88
CA GLU A 90 10.89 1.80 2.11
C GLU A 90 9.40 1.53 2.31
N ALA A 91 8.93 0.29 2.10
CA ALA A 91 7.54 -0.07 2.29
C ALA A 91 7.10 0.19 3.75
N PRO A 92 6.13 1.08 4.00
CA PRO A 92 5.64 1.30 5.34
C PRO A 92 4.87 0.05 5.81
N GLN A 93 5.01 -0.29 7.09
CA GLN A 93 4.25 -1.39 7.68
C GLN A 93 2.74 -1.15 7.53
N TYR A 94 2.05 -2.12 6.93
CA TYR A 94 0.63 -1.99 6.60
C TYR A 94 -0.28 -2.10 7.83
N CYS A 95 -0.16 -3.19 8.60
CA CYS A 95 -0.88 -3.44 9.84
C CYS A 95 0.07 -3.58 11.03
N PRO A 96 -0.37 -3.26 12.27
CA PRO A 96 0.38 -3.59 13.48
C PRO A 96 0.64 -5.10 13.56
N LYS A 97 1.77 -5.49 14.17
CA LYS A 97 2.04 -6.89 14.52
C LYS A 97 1.36 -7.26 15.82
#